data_AF-A0A512BTY7-F1
#
_entry.id   AF-A0A512BTY7-F1
#
_cell.length_a   1.000
_cell.length_b   1.000
_cell.length_c   1.000
_cell.angle_alpha   90.00
_cell.angle_beta   90.00
_cell.angle_gamma   90.00
#
_symmetry.space_group_name_H-M   'P 1'
#
loop_
_entity.id
_entity.type
_entity.pdbx_description
1 polymer ?
#
loop_
_entity_poly.entity_id
_entity_poly.type
_entity_poly.pdbx_seq_one_letter_code
_entity_poly.pdbx_strand_id
1 'polypeptide(L)' 'MRVYDSGASFLVNHDLPQDVCIVIDYNMLGTSGIELVERLDERYLHYPIIFITSGRAQTFQAS' A
#
# COMPACT_ATOMS: atom_id res chain seq x y z
N MET A 1 -4.94 -6.09 14.35
CA MET A 1 -3.96 -5.91 13.25
C MET A 1 -4.32 -6.88 12.14
N ARG A 2 -4.52 -6.39 10.91
CA ARG A 2 -4.76 -7.25 9.73
C ARG A 2 -3.46 -7.35 8.95
N VAL A 3 -3.15 -8.53 8.44
CA VAL A 3 -1.94 -8.79 7.65
C VAL A 3 -2.35 -9.55 6.40
N TYR A 4 -1.69 -9.24 5.30
CA TYR A 4 -1.96 -9.78 3.99
C TYR A 4 -0.65 -10.27 3.39
N ASP A 5 -0.68 -11.40 2.70
CA ASP A 5 0.51 -12.00 2.09
C ASP A 5 0.88 -11.36 0.74
N SER A 6 -0.03 -10.53 0.20
CA SER A 6 0.06 -9.96 -1.14
C SER A 6 -0.87 -8.76 -1.27
N GLY A 7 -0.54 -7.82 -2.17
CA GLY A 7 -1.42 -6.70 -2.50
C GLY A 7 -2.76 -7.14 -3.09
N ALA A 8 -2.78 -8.26 -3.83
CA ALA A 8 -4.01 -8.83 -4.37
C ALA A 8 -4.96 -9.29 -3.25
N SER A 9 -4.47 -10.00 -2.23
CA SER A 9 -5.30 -10.44 -1.10
C SER A 9 -5.84 -9.27 -0.28
N PHE A 10 -5.07 -8.19 -0.16
CA PHE A 10 -5.50 -6.94 0.44
C PHE A 10 -6.67 -6.31 -0.35
N LEU A 11 -6.56 -6.23 -1.68
CA LEU A 11 -7.56 -5.58 -2.54
C LEU A 11 -8.90 -6.31 -2.62
N VAL A 12 -8.98 -7.59 -2.22
CA VAL A 12 -10.24 -8.34 -2.13
C VAL A 12 -11.06 -7.92 -0.90
N ASN A 13 -10.43 -7.35 0.13
CA ASN A 13 -11.08 -6.95 1.38
C ASN A 13 -11.19 -5.43 1.46
N HIS A 14 -12.41 -4.91 1.30
CA HIS A 14 -12.64 -3.46 1.17
C HIS A 14 -13.13 -2.77 2.45
N ASP A 15 -13.50 -3.54 3.47
CA ASP A 15 -14.10 -3.00 4.69
C ASP A 15 -13.03 -2.67 5.74
N LEU A 16 -12.17 -1.71 5.39
CA LEU A 16 -11.22 -1.11 6.31
C LEU A 16 -11.89 0.08 7.02
N PRO A 17 -11.72 0.23 8.35
CA PRO A 17 -12.14 1.44 9.05
C PRO A 17 -11.49 2.69 8.43
N GLN A 18 -12.15 3.84 8.53
CA GLN A 18 -11.61 5.09 7.98
C GLN A 18 -10.29 5.54 8.66
N ASP A 19 -10.08 5.18 9.93
CA ASP A 19 -8.93 5.62 10.75
C ASP A 19 -7.77 4.61 10.74
N VAL A 20 -7.49 3.95 9.61
CA VAL A 20 -6.35 3.03 9.49
C VAL A 20 -5.20 3.66 8.74
N CYS A 21 -3.98 3.27 9.11
CA CYS A 21 -2.78 3.48 8.30
C CYS A 21 -2.36 2.16 7.67
N ILE A 22 -2.03 2.21 6.37
CA ILE A 22 -1.55 1.05 5.62
C ILE A 22 -0.02 1.10 5.57
N VAL A 23 0.61 -0.01 5.93
CA VAL A 23 2.05 -0.20 5.79
C VAL A 23 2.28 -1.18 4.64
N ILE A 24 3.02 -0.76 3.62
CA ILE A 24 3.20 -1.50 2.37
C ILE A 24 4.69 -1.78 2.16
N ASP A 25 5.05 -3.03 1.88
CA ASP A 25 6.38 -3.36 1.35
C ASP A 25 6.49 -2.87 -0.10
N TYR A 26 7.44 -1.98 -0.35
CA TYR A 26 7.73 -1.42 -1.67
C TYR A 26 8.16 -2.51 -2.66
N ASN A 27 8.99 -3.46 -2.21
CA ASN A 27 9.60 -4.50 -3.05
C ASN A 27 8.77 -5.80 -3.08
N MET A 28 7.47 -5.72 -2.75
CA MET A 28 6.56 -6.85 -2.80
C MET A 28 6.50 -7.47 -4.20
N LEU A 29 6.63 -8.80 -4.27
CA LEU A 29 6.52 -9.56 -5.52
C LEU A 29 5.06 -9.66 -5.99
N GLY A 30 4.84 -9.62 -7.31
CA GLY A 30 3.50 -9.62 -7.90
C GLY A 30 2.98 -8.20 -8.04
N THR A 31 1.87 -7.87 -7.36
CA THR A 31 1.41 -6.48 -7.27
C THR A 31 2.42 -5.69 -6.47
N SER A 32 3.17 -4.81 -7.13
CA SER A 32 4.15 -3.97 -6.43
C SER A 32 3.47 -3.05 -5.43
N GLY A 33 4.24 -2.54 -4.46
CA GLY A 33 3.70 -1.58 -3.50
C GLY A 33 3.11 -0.33 -4.16
N ILE A 34 3.69 0.13 -5.29
CA ILE A 34 3.18 1.28 -6.06
C ILE A 34 1.86 0.93 -6.74
N GLU A 35 1.80 -0.20 -7.46
CA GLU A 35 0.59 -0.62 -8.17
C GLU A 35 -0.60 -0.82 -7.19
N LEU A 36 -0.31 -1.24 -5.96
CA LEU A 36 -1.32 -1.32 -4.91
C LEU A 36 -1.90 0.07 -4.55
N VAL A 37 -1.07 1.11 -4.48
CA VAL A 37 -1.52 2.48 -4.21
C VAL A 37 -2.34 3.03 -5.37
N GLU A 38 -1.89 2.82 -6.60
CA GLU A 38 -2.64 3.22 -7.80
C GLU A 38 -4.06 2.63 -7.80
N ARG A 39 -4.19 1.34 -7.46
CA ARG A 39 -5.50 0.66 -7.36
C ARG A 39 -6.36 1.14 -6.20
N LEU A 40 -5.76 1.64 -5.12
CA LEU A 40 -6.50 2.26 -4.02
C LEU A 40 -7.04 3.64 -4.43
N ASP A 41 -6.23 4.41 -5.15
CA ASP A 41 -6.60 5.72 -5.69
C ASP A 41 -7.72 5.61 -6.73
N GLU A 42 -7.64 4.64 -7.65
CA GLU A 42 -8.72 4.31 -8.60
C GLU A 42 -10.05 3.98 -7.92
N ARG A 43 -10.01 3.55 -6.64
CA ARG A 43 -11.18 3.24 -5.81
C ARG A 43 -11.58 4.38 -4.88
N TYR A 44 -10.94 5.54 -4.97
CA TYR A 44 -11.13 6.70 -4.11
C TYR A 44 -10.88 6.41 -2.62
N LEU A 45 -9.96 5.48 -2.33
CA LEU A 45 -9.60 5.06 -0.98
C LEU A 45 -8.29 5.74 -0.54
N HIS A 46 -8.42 6.90 0.10
CA HIS A 46 -7.28 7.74 0.50
C HIS A 46 -6.83 7.46 1.95
N TYR A 47 -6.21 6.30 2.18
CA TYR A 47 -5.60 6.00 3.48
C TYR A 47 -4.22 6.64 3.61
N PRO A 48 -3.76 6.99 4.83
CA PRO A 48 -2.35 7.28 5.06
C PRO A 48 -1.50 6.02 4.82
N ILE A 49 -0.49 6.13 3.95
CA ILE A 49 0.37 5.02 3.53
C ILE A 49 1.81 5.25 3.95
N ILE A 50 2.42 4.22 4.55
CA ILE A 50 3.85 4.16 4.85
C ILE A 50 4.47 3.06 4.01
N PHE A 51 5.43 3.42 3.16
CA PHE A 51 6.25 2.43 2.46
C PHE A 51 7.39 1.96 3.34
N ILE A 52 7.53 0.64 3.45
CA ILE A 52 8.77 0.01 3.90
C ILE A 52 9.56 -0.35 2.64
N THR A 53 10.79 0.12 2.57
CA THR A 53 11.71 -0.22 1.47
C THR A 53 13.03 -0.72 2.03
N SER A 54 13.71 -1.57 1.27
CA SER A 54 15.08 -1.98 1.58
C SER A 54 16.08 -1.00 0.96
N GLY A 55 17.16 -0.68 1.67
CA GLY A 55 18.20 0.24 1.20
C GLY A 55 18.17 1.59 1.92
N ARG A 56 19.02 2.54 1.50
CA ARG A 56 18.96 3.91 2.05
C ARG A 56 17.74 4.61 1.48
N ALA A 57 16.91 5.18 2.34
CA ALA A 57 15.80 6.02 1.93
C ALA A 57 16.32 7.13 0.99
N GLN A 58 15.98 7.01 -0.29
CA GLN A 58 16.10 8.12 -1.24
C GLN A 58 14.83 8.95 -1.09
N THR A 59 14.96 10.26 -1.01
CA THR A 59 13.82 11.17 -0.89
C THR A 59 12.89 10.95 -2.07
N PHE A 60 11.71 10.40 -1.82
CA PHE A 60 10.65 10.29 -2.81
C PHE A 60 10.08 11.69 -3.04
N GLN A 61 10.19 12.22 -4.25
CA GLN A 61 9.45 13.42 -4.65
C GLN A 61 8.19 12.95 -5.36
N ALA A 62 7.05 13.15 -4.72
CA ALA A 62 5.76 13.04 -5.39
C ALA A 62 5.67 14.18 -6.42
N SER A 63 5.37 13.83 -7.67
CA SER A 63 5.12 14.76 -8.79
C SER A 63 3.78 15.47 -8.65
#